data_AF-X0Z3A8-F1
#
_entry.id   AF-X0Z3A8-F1
#
_cell.length_a   1.000
_cell.length_b   1.000
_cell.length_c   1.000
_cell.angle_alpha   90.00
_cell.angle_beta   90.00
_cell.angle_gamma   90.00
#
_symmetry.space_group_name_H-M   'P 1'
#
loop_
_entity.id
_entity.type
_entity.pdbx_description
1 polymer ?
#
loop_
_entity_poly.entity_id
_entity_poly.type
_entity_poly.pdbx_seq_one_letter_code
_entity_poly.pdbx_strand_id
1 'polypeptide(L)'
;MQKKCYRKVTFFIDGFNLYHSIANKRFNKYKWIDLSELANNFITKKEHIEEIYYFTALTPWSPDKMNRHKIFIKVQEPKGIKIVYGEF
;
A
#
# COMPACT_ATOMS: atom_id res chain seq x y z
N MET A 1 -15.57 28.00 -15.91
CA MET A 1 -14.79 26.75 -15.93
C MET A 1 -15.67 25.60 -15.49
N GLN A 2 -15.90 24.58 -16.33
CA GLN A 2 -16.64 23.38 -15.91
C GLN A 2 -15.78 22.55 -14.94
N LYS A 3 -16.31 22.29 -13.74
CA LYS A 3 -15.71 21.31 -12.82
C LYS A 3 -15.75 19.95 -13.49
N LYS A 4 -14.59 19.36 -13.75
CA LYS A 4 -14.49 17.97 -14.21
C LYS A 4 -14.98 17.07 -13.06
N CYS A 5 -16.12 16.41 -13.26
CA CYS A 5 -16.74 15.56 -12.24
C CYS A 5 -16.07 14.19 -12.27
N TYR A 6 -15.04 14.01 -11.45
CA TYR A 6 -14.38 12.72 -11.26
C TYR A 6 -15.08 11.94 -10.15
N ARG A 7 -15.23 10.63 -10.32
CA ARG A 7 -15.62 9.74 -9.21
C ARG A 7 -14.41 9.60 -8.28
N LYS A 8 -14.58 9.93 -7.01
CA LYS A 8 -13.54 9.78 -5.99
C LYS A 8 -13.41 8.32 -5.59
N VAL A 9 -12.18 7.84 -5.48
CA VAL A 9 -11.85 6.47 -5.07
C VAL A 9 -10.86 6.52 -3.91
N THR A 10 -11.09 5.69 -2.90
CA THR A 10 -10.16 5.51 -1.78
C THR A 10 -9.76 4.05 -1.71
N PHE A 11 -8.46 3.79 -1.55
CA PHE A 11 -7.93 2.44 -1.39
C PHE A 11 -7.66 2.15 0.09
N PHE A 12 -8.02 0.94 0.52
CA PHE A 12 -7.72 0.40 1.84
C PHE A 12 -6.97 -0.91 1.64
N ILE A 13 -5.69 -0.92 2.02
CA ILE A 13 -4.77 -2.03 1.77
C ILE A 13 -4.43 -2.69 3.10
N ASP A 14 -4.77 -3.97 3.23
CA ASP A 14 -4.35 -4.81 4.35
C ASP A 14 -2.93 -5.35 4.10
N GLY A 15 -1.99 -4.94 4.95
CA GLY A 15 -0.59 -5.29 4.82
C GLY A 15 -0.25 -6.75 5.09
N PHE A 16 -1.00 -7.44 5.95
CA PHE A 16 -0.78 -8.85 6.22
C PHE A 16 -1.28 -9.69 5.04
N ASN A 17 -2.51 -9.42 4.59
CA ASN A 17 -3.07 -10.11 3.43
C ASN A 17 -2.23 -9.88 2.17
N LEU A 18 -1.74 -8.65 1.95
CA LEU A 18 -0.82 -8.36 0.86
C LEU A 18 0.49 -9.15 0.99
N TYR A 19 1.15 -9.08 2.16
CA TYR A 19 2.43 -9.74 2.40
C TYR A 19 2.35 -11.25 2.18
N HIS A 20 1.35 -11.91 2.79
CA HIS A 20 1.17 -13.36 2.66
C HIS A 20 0.83 -13.77 1.22
N SER A 21 0.08 -12.95 0.49
CA SER A 21 -0.26 -13.19 -0.92
C SER A 21 0.95 -13.08 -1.86
N ILE A 22 1.92 -12.21 -1.55
CA ILE A 22 3.13 -12.04 -2.37
C ILE A 22 4.32 -12.89 -1.90
N ALA A 23 4.29 -13.40 -0.67
CA ALA A 23 5.33 -14.25 -0.08
C ALA A 23 5.31 -15.70 -0.59
N ASN A 24 5.04 -15.92 -1.88
CA ASN A 24 5.17 -17.21 -2.55
C ASN A 24 6.07 -17.10 -3.79
N LYS A 25 6.51 -18.25 -4.34
CA LYS A 25 7.46 -18.28 -5.47
C LYS A 25 6.98 -17.50 -6.70
N ARG A 26 5.68 -17.48 -6.98
CA ARG A 26 5.10 -16.83 -8.17
C ARG A 26 5.14 -15.31 -8.08
N PHE A 27 4.89 -14.75 -6.90
CA PHE A 27 4.75 -13.31 -6.69
C PHE A 27 5.90 -12.67 -5.91
N ASN A 28 6.94 -13.43 -5.56
CA ASN A 28 8.09 -12.97 -4.79
C ASN A 28 8.78 -11.72 -5.37
N LYS A 29 8.72 -11.53 -6.69
CA LYS A 29 9.25 -10.34 -7.39
C LYS A 29 8.57 -9.02 -6.99
N TYR A 30 7.40 -9.07 -6.35
CA TYR A 30 6.61 -7.91 -5.92
C TYR A 30 6.78 -7.54 -4.44
N LYS A 31 7.77 -8.10 -3.72
CA LYS A 31 8.02 -7.79 -2.29
C LYS A 31 8.27 -6.31 -1.97
N TRP A 32 8.64 -5.51 -2.98
CA TRP A 32 8.87 -4.07 -2.87
C TRP A 32 7.90 -3.29 -3.76
N ILE A 33 6.66 -3.77 -3.86
CA ILE A 33 5.62 -3.16 -4.69
C ILE A 33 5.38 -1.69 -4.30
N ASP A 34 5.18 -0.86 -5.31
CA ASP A 34 4.69 0.50 -5.15
C ASP A 34 3.16 0.45 -4.99
N LEU A 35 2.66 0.81 -3.80
CA LEU A 35 1.23 0.75 -3.52
C LEU A 35 0.44 1.84 -4.27
N SER A 36 1.09 2.98 -4.56
CA SER A 36 0.49 4.07 -5.32
C SER A 36 0.34 3.66 -6.79
N GLU A 37 1.40 3.09 -7.38
CA GLU A 37 1.34 2.56 -8.75
C GLU A 37 0.34 1.40 -8.87
N LEU A 38 0.30 0.51 -7.87
CA LEU A 38 -0.69 -0.55 -7.82
C LEU A 38 -2.12 0.01 -7.83
N ALA A 39 -2.42 1.01 -7.00
CA ALA A 39 -3.73 1.65 -6.95
C ALA A 39 -4.09 2.34 -8.28
N ASN A 40 -3.12 3.00 -8.94
CA ASN A 40 -3.32 3.63 -10.24
C ASN A 40 -3.70 2.62 -11.35
N ASN A 41 -3.26 1.37 -11.24
CA ASN A 41 -3.65 0.32 -12.20
C ASN A 41 -5.12 -0.12 -12.07
N PHE A 42 -5.81 0.25 -10.99
CA PHE A 42 -7.22 -0.12 -10.75
C PHE A 42 -8.24 0.98 -11.09
N ILE A 43 -7.79 2.20 -11.42
CA ILE A 43 -8.69 3.32 -11.72
C ILE A 43 -8.80 3.59 -13.23
N THR A 44 -9.88 4.26 -13.62
CA THR A 44 -10.10 4.75 -14.99
C THR A 44 -9.83 6.26 -15.11
N LYS A 45 -9.78 6.79 -16.34
CA LYS A 45 -9.62 8.24 -16.61
C LYS A 45 -10.75 9.13 -16.06
N LYS A 46 -11.86 8.54 -15.59
CA LYS A 46 -13.01 9.23 -14.99
C LYS A 46 -13.01 9.16 -13.46
N GLU A 47 -12.03 8.50 -12.88
CA GLU A 47 -11.84 8.38 -11.44
C GLU A 47 -10.61 9.17 -10.99
N HIS A 48 -10.60 9.53 -9.71
CA HIS A 48 -9.48 10.17 -9.05
C HIS A 48 -9.27 9.50 -7.70
N ILE A 49 -8.03 9.11 -7.41
CA ILE A 49 -7.65 8.57 -6.10
C ILE A 49 -7.61 9.73 -5.12
N GLU A 50 -8.52 9.75 -4.17
CA GLU A 50 -8.51 10.73 -3.09
C GLU A 50 -7.45 10.36 -2.05
N GLU A 51 -7.42 9.09 -1.64
CA GLU A 51 -6.59 8.61 -0.54
C GLU A 51 -6.20 7.14 -0.73
N ILE A 52 -5.04 6.76 -0.18
CA ILE A 52 -4.62 5.36 -0.08
C ILE A 52 -4.18 5.10 1.35
N TYR A 53 -4.87 4.19 2.03
CA TYR A 53 -4.54 3.75 3.39
C TYR A 53 -3.85 2.38 3.35
N TYR A 54 -2.74 2.26 4.07
CA TYR A 54 -2.02 1.01 4.28
C TYR A 54 -2.07 0.63 5.76
N PHE A 55 -2.84 -0.41 6.08
CA PHE A 55 -3.02 -0.94 7.42
C PHE A 55 -1.99 -2.01 7.68
N THR A 56 -1.17 -1.83 8.72
CA THR A 56 -0.07 -2.75 9.00
C THR A 56 0.33 -2.73 10.47
N ALA A 57 1.18 -3.66 10.88
CA ALA A 57 1.78 -3.64 12.20
C ALA A 57 3.22 -4.16 12.18
N LEU A 58 4.04 -3.66 13.08
CA LEU A 58 5.42 -4.10 13.24
C LEU A 58 5.48 -5.29 14.17
N THR A 59 5.94 -6.42 13.64
CA THR A 59 6.09 -7.67 14.39
C THR A 59 7.50 -7.76 15.00
N PRO A 60 7.65 -7.76 16.34
CA PRO A 60 8.96 -7.64 16.99
C PRO A 60 9.78 -8.95 17.01
N TRP A 61 9.15 -10.09 16.74
CA TRP A 61 9.75 -11.44 16.85
C TRP A 61 10.92 -11.72 15.88
N SER A 62 11.17 -10.84 14.90
CA SER A 62 12.30 -10.96 13.98
C SER A 62 12.85 -9.59 13.59
N PRO A 63 13.99 -9.16 14.17
CA PRO A 63 14.58 -7.85 13.90
C PRO A 63 14.82 -7.58 12.42
N ASP A 64 15.31 -8.57 11.66
CA ASP A 64 15.57 -8.41 10.23
C ASP A 64 14.30 -8.23 9.40
N LYS A 65 13.24 -8.99 9.71
CA LYS A 65 11.93 -8.83 9.04
C LYS A 65 11.32 -7.47 9.38
N MET A 66 11.39 -7.07 10.64
CA MET A 66 10.93 -5.78 11.10
C MET A 66 11.67 -4.64 10.39
N ASN A 67 13.01 -4.72 10.26
CA ASN A 67 13.80 -3.69 9.57
C ASN A 67 13.43 -3.57 8.09
N ARG A 68 13.28 -4.68 7.37
CA ARG A 68 12.79 -4.64 5.98
C ARG A 68 11.39 -4.07 5.87
N HIS A 69 10.50 -4.40 6.81
CA HIS A 69 9.14 -3.87 6.84
C HIS A 69 9.12 -2.36 7.11
N LYS A 70 9.94 -1.87 8.06
CA LYS A 70 10.12 -0.43 8.31
C LYS A 70 10.63 0.30 7.07
N ILE A 71 11.61 -0.25 6.36
CA ILE A 71 12.10 0.31 5.09
C ILE A 71 10.98 0.33 4.06
N PHE A 72 10.22 -0.76 3.93
CA PHE A 72 9.10 -0.85 3.00
C PHE A 72 8.06 0.25 3.29
N ILE A 73 7.64 0.42 4.55
CA ILE A 73 6.69 1.47 4.94
C ILE A 73 7.23 2.87 4.62
N LYS A 74 8.48 3.15 5.02
CA LYS A 74 9.12 4.46 4.86
C LYS A 74 9.18 4.93 3.41
N VAL A 75 9.36 4.01 2.45
CA VAL A 75 9.41 4.37 1.02
C VAL A 75 8.02 4.60 0.40
N GLN A 76 6.94 4.21 1.08
CA GLN A 76 5.56 4.45 0.62
C GLN A 76 5.03 5.82 1.04
N GLU A 77 5.42 6.32 2.22
CA GLU A 77 4.99 7.63 2.75
C GLU A 77 5.14 8.79 1.75
N PRO A 78 6.30 9.00 1.07
CA PRO A 78 6.43 10.08 0.08
C PRO A 78 5.58 9.88 -1.18
N LYS A 79 4.98 8.70 -1.37
CA LYS A 79 4.06 8.40 -2.49
C LYS A 79 2.60 8.70 -2.17
N GLY A 80 2.34 9.37 -1.03
CA GLY A 80 1.00 9.74 -0.59
C GLY A 80 0.25 8.63 0.13
N ILE A 81 0.95 7.57 0.55
CA ILE A 81 0.32 6.46 1.28
C ILE A 81 0.19 6.83 2.76
N LYS A 82 -1.04 6.74 3.28
CA LYS A 82 -1.36 6.95 4.70
C LYS A 82 -1.20 5.65 5.47
N ILE A 83 -0.20 5.59 6.33
CA ILE A 83 0.10 4.41 7.13
C ILE A 83 -0.79 4.40 8.37
N VAL A 84 -1.49 3.29 8.59
CA VAL A 84 -2.29 3.06 9.80
C VAL A 84 -1.69 1.87 10.54
N TYR A 85 -1.08 2.15 11.69
CA TYR A 85 -0.50 1.12 12.54
C TYR A 85 -1.57 0.47 13.41
N GLY A 86 -1.65 -0.85 13.37
CA GLY A 86 -2.38 -1.67 14.34
C GLY A 86 -1.45 -2.21 15.42
N GLU A 87 -2.05 -2.84 16.43
CA GLU A 87 -1.35 -3.54 17.51
C GLU A 87 -1.46 -5.07 17.30
N PHE A 88 -0.43 -5.81 17.76
CA PHE A 88 -0.34 -7.26 17.72
C PHE A 88 0.05 -7.81 19.08
#